data_AF-A0A4Q2WXB9-F1
#
_entry.id   AF-A0A4Q2WXB9-F1
#
_cell.length_a   1.000
_cell.length_b   1.000
_cell.length_c   1.000
_cell.angle_alpha   90.00
_cell.angle_beta   90.00
_cell.angle_gamma   90.00
#
_symmetry.space_group_name_H-M   'P 1'
#
loop_
_entity.id
_entity.type
_entity.pdbx_description
1 polymer ?
#
loop_
_entity_poly.entity_id
_entity_poly.type
_entity_poly.pdbx_seq_one_letter_code
_entity_poly.pdbx_strand_id
1 'polypeptide(L)'
;MKPTCIALASLLAVIAIAPAHGAEPPAGRDPEALRQALAAAQAGATRPGDDALDCAQLQQELMTTTTDPALQAQVQSMGAQAQKNMDAMQAAQADVARGTSTTAAGAMVPGASGPAFAAAVADAEAAKARGAARMQERIASTDQITAMMPQMMRGQRVIDLARARRCDWVEQVDGGAEPVPARP
;
A
#
# COMPACT_ATOMS: atom_id res chain seq x y z
N MET A 1 3.21 48.89 16.20
CA MET A 1 2.27 49.12 17.32
C MET A 1 0.86 48.84 16.83
N LYS A 2 0.19 47.88 17.49
CA LYS A 2 -1.26 47.50 17.44
C LYS A 2 -1.78 46.87 16.13
N PRO A 3 -2.89 46.10 16.19
CA PRO A 3 -3.06 44.74 16.70
C PRO A 3 -3.58 43.85 15.51
N THR A 4 -3.77 42.53 15.57
CA THR A 4 -4.92 41.85 16.18
C THR A 4 -4.64 40.34 16.12
N CYS A 5 -4.54 39.77 17.31
CA CYS A 5 -4.60 38.34 17.59
C CYS A 5 -6.06 37.92 17.81
N ILE A 6 -6.31 36.62 17.63
CA ILE A 6 -7.42 35.83 18.20
C ILE A 6 -8.77 35.96 17.50
N ALA A 7 -9.16 34.93 16.73
CA ALA A 7 -10.32 34.08 17.01
C ALA A 7 -10.74 33.30 15.76
N LEU A 8 -10.06 32.18 15.48
CA LEU A 8 -10.62 31.08 14.66
C LEU A 8 -10.02 29.75 15.15
N ALA A 9 -10.05 29.58 16.47
CA ALA A 9 -9.96 28.28 17.10
C ALA A 9 -11.40 27.82 17.30
N SER A 10 -11.80 26.72 16.64
CA SER A 10 -12.87 25.78 17.02
C SER A 10 -13.62 25.23 15.80
N LEU A 11 -12.95 24.49 14.90
CA LEU A 11 -13.63 23.48 14.07
C LEU A 11 -12.64 22.55 13.33
N LEU A 12 -11.57 22.09 14.00
CA LEU A 12 -10.92 20.85 13.57
C LEU A 12 -11.53 19.71 14.38
N ALA A 13 -12.49 19.04 13.73
CA ALA A 13 -12.87 17.70 14.07
C ALA A 13 -11.61 16.87 14.29
N VAL A 14 -11.56 16.21 15.45
CA VAL A 14 -10.64 15.14 15.79
C VAL A 14 -10.75 14.08 14.69
N ILE A 15 -9.93 14.18 13.65
CA ILE A 15 -9.50 13.01 12.89
C ILE A 15 -8.49 12.36 13.81
N ALA A 16 -8.99 11.56 14.75
CA ALA A 16 -8.19 10.55 15.38
C ALA A 16 -7.51 9.81 14.22
N ILE A 17 -6.18 9.91 14.15
CA ILE A 17 -5.37 8.90 13.50
C ILE A 17 -5.72 7.65 14.31
N ALA A 18 -6.77 6.96 13.90
CA ALA A 18 -7.04 5.65 14.41
C ALA A 18 -5.72 4.91 14.18
N PRO A 19 -5.11 4.29 15.21
CA PRO A 19 -4.10 3.29 14.93
C PRO A 19 -4.74 2.41 13.88
N ALA A 20 -4.05 2.17 12.76
CA ALA A 20 -4.50 1.21 11.78
C ALA A 20 -4.70 -0.08 12.57
N HIS A 21 -5.95 -0.35 12.98
CA HIS A 21 -6.29 -1.45 13.85
C HIS A 21 -5.84 -2.66 13.08
N GLY A 22 -4.92 -3.39 13.70
CA GLY A 22 -4.04 -4.34 13.04
C GLY A 22 -4.77 -5.09 11.95
N ALA A 23 -4.34 -4.89 10.71
CA ALA A 23 -4.48 -5.94 9.73
C ALA A 23 -3.75 -7.13 10.36
N GLU A 24 -4.53 -8.04 10.96
CA GLU A 24 -4.00 -9.26 11.55
C GLU A 24 -3.12 -9.90 10.46
N PRO A 25 -1.83 -10.13 10.75
CA PRO A 25 -0.93 -10.69 9.75
C PRO A 25 -1.60 -11.94 9.18
N PRO A 26 -1.59 -12.13 7.84
CA PRO A 26 -2.35 -13.21 7.21
C PRO A 26 -2.05 -14.52 7.93
N ALA A 27 -3.09 -15.11 8.52
CA ALA A 27 -2.98 -16.33 9.31
C ALA A 27 -2.24 -17.40 8.49
N GLY A 28 -1.10 -17.87 9.01
CA GLY A 28 -0.27 -18.89 8.36
C GLY A 28 1.14 -18.46 7.98
N ARG A 29 1.53 -17.18 8.13
CA ARG A 29 2.94 -16.79 8.00
C ARG A 29 3.63 -16.78 9.36
N ASP A 30 4.77 -17.44 9.45
CA ASP A 30 5.63 -17.38 10.62
C ASP A 30 6.13 -15.92 10.81
N PRO A 31 5.72 -15.22 11.88
CA PRO A 31 6.18 -13.86 12.14
C PRO A 31 7.70 -13.76 12.33
N GLU A 32 8.35 -14.86 12.73
CA GLU A 32 9.79 -14.93 12.87
C GLU A 32 10.49 -14.92 11.51
N ALA A 33 9.99 -15.70 10.55
CA ALA A 33 10.50 -15.71 9.18
C ALA A 33 10.40 -14.32 8.51
N LEU A 34 9.30 -13.58 8.75
CA LEU A 34 9.15 -12.22 8.25
C LEU A 34 10.18 -11.26 8.88
N ARG A 35 10.41 -11.36 10.20
CA ARG A 35 11.43 -10.57 10.90
C ARG A 35 12.83 -10.86 10.39
N GLN A 36 13.15 -12.14 10.17
CA GLN A 36 14.44 -12.54 9.61
C GLN A 36 14.62 -12.02 8.18
N ALA A 37 13.60 -12.10 7.35
CA ALA A 37 13.63 -11.54 5.99
C ALA A 37 13.86 -10.02 6.00
N LEU A 38 13.18 -9.28 6.90
CA LEU A 38 13.38 -7.84 7.08
C LEU A 38 14.78 -7.51 7.56
N ALA A 39 15.30 -8.23 8.54
CA ALA A 39 16.66 -8.05 9.06
C ALA A 39 17.71 -8.34 7.98
N ALA A 40 17.53 -9.40 7.20
CA ALA A 40 18.39 -9.74 6.08
C ALA A 40 18.33 -8.68 4.96
N ALA A 41 17.14 -8.15 4.66
CA ALA A 41 16.98 -7.07 3.69
C ALA A 41 17.65 -5.77 4.17
N GLN A 42 17.53 -5.43 5.45
CA GLN A 42 18.25 -4.28 6.05
C GLN A 42 19.76 -4.47 6.01
N ALA A 43 20.26 -5.65 6.34
CA ALA A 43 21.67 -5.97 6.26
C ALA A 43 22.19 -5.89 4.82
N GLY A 44 21.41 -6.39 3.84
CA GLY A 44 21.76 -6.34 2.42
C GLY A 44 21.66 -4.94 1.79
N ALA A 45 20.84 -4.05 2.37
CA ALA A 45 20.72 -2.67 1.90
C ALA A 45 22.01 -1.88 2.13
N THR A 46 22.76 -2.21 3.19
CA THR A 46 24.01 -1.56 3.57
C THR A 46 25.20 -2.41 3.10
N ARG A 47 25.83 -2.05 1.99
CA ARG A 47 27.03 -2.75 1.52
C ARG A 47 28.28 -2.06 2.11
N PRO A 48 29.28 -2.84 2.55
CA PRO A 48 30.58 -2.27 2.91
C PRO A 48 31.11 -1.41 1.75
N GLY A 49 31.45 -0.15 2.05
CA GLY A 49 31.98 0.80 1.07
C GLY A 49 30.94 1.74 0.44
N ASP A 50 29.65 1.59 0.74
CA ASP A 50 28.61 2.53 0.27
C ASP A 50 28.91 3.99 0.67
N ASP A 51 29.49 4.18 1.85
CA ASP A 51 29.86 5.51 2.36
C ASP A 51 31.01 6.14 1.56
N ALA A 52 31.75 5.38 0.76
CA ALA A 52 32.82 5.87 -0.10
C ALA A 52 32.33 6.24 -1.51
N LEU A 53 31.12 5.82 -1.90
CA LEU A 53 30.59 6.04 -3.25
C LEU A 53 30.35 7.52 -3.53
N ASP A 54 30.83 8.01 -4.67
CA ASP A 54 30.53 9.36 -5.12
C ASP A 54 29.13 9.49 -5.73
N CYS A 55 28.72 10.73 -6.06
CA CYS A 55 27.39 10.99 -6.60
C CYS A 55 27.11 10.31 -7.94
N ALA A 56 28.13 10.08 -8.77
CA ALA A 56 27.97 9.40 -10.06
C ALA A 56 27.81 7.90 -9.85
N GLN A 57 28.57 7.31 -8.93
CA GLN A 57 28.45 5.90 -8.55
C GLN A 57 27.11 5.61 -7.88
N LEU A 58 26.62 6.49 -7.00
CA LEU A 58 25.29 6.36 -6.40
C LEU A 58 24.18 6.45 -7.45
N GLN A 59 24.28 7.37 -8.42
CA GLN A 59 23.34 7.45 -9.53
C GLN A 59 23.36 6.17 -10.38
N GLN A 60 24.56 5.64 -10.66
CA GLN A 60 24.71 4.41 -11.42
C GLN A 60 24.11 3.21 -10.68
N GLU A 61 24.30 3.09 -9.37
CA GLU A 61 23.67 2.04 -8.54
C GLU A 61 22.13 2.14 -8.58
N LEU A 62 21.59 3.36 -8.48
CA LEU A 62 20.14 3.59 -8.58
C LEU A 62 19.61 3.21 -9.96
N MET A 63 20.29 3.62 -11.03
CA MET A 63 19.93 3.27 -12.39
C MET A 63 19.99 1.76 -12.62
N THR A 64 21.07 1.10 -12.19
CA THR A 64 21.25 -0.35 -12.33
C THR A 64 20.13 -1.11 -11.63
N THR A 65 19.74 -0.66 -10.44
CA THR A 65 18.59 -1.21 -9.69
C THR A 65 17.28 -1.02 -10.45
N THR A 66 17.08 0.14 -11.05
CA THR A 66 15.83 0.49 -11.77
C THR A 66 15.71 -0.22 -13.12
N THR A 67 16.84 -0.46 -13.79
CA THR A 67 16.91 -1.16 -15.07
C THR A 67 17.04 -2.67 -14.93
N ASP A 68 16.97 -3.20 -13.70
CA ASP A 68 17.05 -4.64 -13.46
C ASP A 68 15.88 -5.36 -14.17
N PRO A 69 16.15 -6.33 -15.06
CA PRO A 69 15.10 -7.04 -15.78
C PRO A 69 14.15 -7.81 -14.85
N ALA A 70 14.61 -8.26 -13.68
CA ALA A 70 13.75 -8.89 -12.68
C ALA A 70 12.76 -7.87 -12.10
N LEU A 71 13.23 -6.65 -11.80
CA LEU A 71 12.35 -5.58 -11.35
C LEU A 71 11.35 -5.19 -12.43
N GLN A 72 11.77 -5.06 -13.69
CA GLN A 72 10.88 -4.73 -14.81
C GLN A 72 9.81 -5.81 -15.00
N ALA A 73 10.18 -7.08 -15.00
CA ALA A 73 9.23 -8.19 -15.10
C ALA A 73 8.23 -8.17 -13.94
N GLN A 74 8.69 -7.83 -12.74
CA GLN A 74 7.85 -7.78 -11.55
C GLN A 74 6.89 -6.59 -11.56
N VAL A 75 7.36 -5.41 -11.97
CA VAL A 75 6.51 -4.23 -12.16
C VAL A 75 5.44 -4.47 -13.22
N GLN A 76 5.78 -5.13 -14.34
CA GLN A 76 4.81 -5.49 -15.38
C GLN A 76 3.78 -6.49 -14.85
N SER A 77 4.22 -7.51 -14.10
CA SER A 77 3.33 -8.48 -13.45
C SER A 77 2.37 -7.79 -12.47
N MET A 78 2.90 -6.91 -11.61
CA MET A 78 2.11 -6.13 -10.67
C MET A 78 1.14 -5.19 -11.38
N GLY A 79 1.56 -4.53 -12.46
CA GLY A 79 0.71 -3.66 -13.26
C GLY A 79 -0.46 -4.41 -13.89
N ALA A 80 -0.21 -5.60 -14.44
CA ALA A 80 -1.26 -6.45 -15.00
C ALA A 80 -2.25 -6.94 -13.93
N GLN A 81 -1.75 -7.29 -12.74
CA GLN A 81 -2.62 -7.69 -11.62
C GLN A 81 -3.39 -6.51 -11.03
N ALA A 82 -2.76 -5.34 -10.91
CA ALA A 82 -3.42 -4.11 -10.49
C ALA A 82 -4.55 -3.72 -11.44
N GLN A 83 -4.35 -3.83 -12.76
CA GLN A 83 -5.40 -3.58 -13.74
C GLN A 83 -6.58 -4.54 -13.55
N LYS A 84 -6.33 -5.84 -13.42
CA LYS A 84 -7.37 -6.83 -13.14
C LYS A 84 -8.14 -6.51 -11.85
N ASN A 85 -7.43 -6.08 -10.81
CA ASN A 85 -8.03 -5.71 -9.54
C ASN A 85 -8.89 -4.45 -9.65
N MET A 86 -8.44 -3.45 -10.42
CA MET A 86 -9.25 -2.26 -10.72
C MET A 86 -10.51 -2.62 -11.49
N ASP A 87 -10.42 -3.45 -12.52
CA ASP A 87 -11.57 -3.88 -13.32
C ASP A 87 -12.57 -4.68 -12.48
N ALA A 88 -12.07 -5.60 -11.65
CA ALA A 88 -12.89 -6.36 -10.70
C ALA A 88 -13.56 -5.46 -9.65
N MET A 89 -12.87 -4.43 -9.16
CA MET A 89 -13.45 -3.44 -8.26
C MET A 89 -14.53 -2.61 -8.94
N GLN A 90 -14.31 -2.16 -10.17
CA GLN A 90 -15.31 -1.40 -10.94
C GLN A 90 -16.56 -2.25 -11.19
N ALA A 91 -16.40 -3.53 -11.56
CA ALA A 91 -17.51 -4.46 -11.72
C ALA A 91 -18.28 -4.67 -10.41
N ALA A 92 -17.56 -4.88 -9.30
CA ALA A 92 -18.18 -5.03 -7.99
C ALA A 92 -18.94 -3.78 -7.53
N GLN A 93 -18.43 -2.58 -7.81
CA GLN A 93 -19.15 -1.33 -7.53
C GLN A 93 -20.45 -1.22 -8.32
N ALA A 94 -20.44 -1.63 -9.59
CA ALA A 94 -21.66 -1.67 -10.42
C ALA A 94 -22.69 -2.68 -9.90
N ASP A 95 -22.26 -3.81 -9.33
CA ASP A 95 -23.16 -4.79 -8.70
C ASP A 95 -23.77 -4.28 -7.39
N VAL A 96 -22.98 -3.63 -6.54
CA VAL A 96 -23.47 -3.02 -5.28
C VAL A 96 -24.49 -1.92 -5.57
N ALA A 97 -24.23 -1.07 -6.57
CA ALA A 97 -25.17 -0.05 -7.00
C ALA A 97 -26.51 -0.63 -7.48
N ARG A 98 -26.49 -1.79 -8.16
CA ARG A 98 -27.70 -2.50 -8.57
C ARG A 98 -28.43 -3.16 -7.39
N GLY A 99 -27.72 -3.84 -6.50
CA GLY A 99 -28.29 -4.57 -5.36
C GLY A 99 -28.88 -3.69 -4.24
N THR A 100 -28.31 -2.50 -4.03
CA THR A 100 -28.85 -1.53 -3.07
C THR A 100 -30.21 -0.99 -3.49
N SER A 101 -30.44 -0.82 -4.80
CA SER A 101 -31.75 -0.38 -5.33
C SER A 101 -32.87 -1.40 -5.08
N THR A 102 -32.58 -2.70 -5.12
CA THR A 102 -33.59 -3.77 -4.96
C THR A 102 -33.87 -4.11 -3.50
N THR A 103 -32.86 -3.99 -2.62
CA THR A 103 -33.02 -4.28 -1.19
C THR A 103 -33.82 -3.18 -0.48
N ALA A 104 -33.66 -1.92 -0.89
CA ALA A 104 -34.43 -0.80 -0.34
C ALA A 104 -35.94 -0.93 -0.62
N ALA A 105 -36.33 -1.48 -1.77
CA ALA A 105 -37.74 -1.70 -2.12
C ALA A 105 -38.39 -2.84 -1.30
N GLY A 106 -37.61 -3.88 -0.97
CA GLY A 106 -38.11 -5.04 -0.20
C GLY A 106 -38.33 -4.75 1.30
N ALA A 107 -37.59 -3.78 1.87
CA ALA A 107 -37.68 -3.45 3.29
C ALA A 107 -39.01 -2.78 3.71
N MET A 108 -39.83 -2.32 2.74
CA MET A 108 -41.12 -1.67 3.01
C MET A 108 -42.30 -2.65 3.08
N VAL A 109 -42.09 -3.96 2.90
CA VAL A 109 -43.14 -4.98 2.94
C VAL A 109 -43.02 -5.83 4.21
N PRO A 110 -43.83 -5.58 5.25
CA PRO A 110 -43.87 -6.41 6.45
C PRO A 110 -44.24 -7.86 6.08
N GLY A 111 -43.37 -8.83 6.42
CA GLY A 111 -43.60 -10.26 6.20
C GLY A 111 -42.71 -10.93 5.13
N ALA A 112 -41.93 -10.17 4.35
CA ALA A 112 -41.01 -10.72 3.34
C ALA A 112 -39.64 -11.18 3.90
N SER A 113 -39.47 -11.27 5.23
CA SER A 113 -38.17 -11.53 5.88
C SER A 113 -37.65 -12.97 5.72
N GLY A 114 -38.54 -13.94 5.49
CA GLY A 114 -38.16 -15.36 5.30
C GLY A 114 -37.24 -15.61 4.09
N PRO A 115 -37.62 -15.21 2.86
CA PRO A 115 -36.76 -15.39 1.69
C PRO A 115 -35.50 -14.53 1.71
N ALA A 116 -35.55 -13.33 2.32
CA ALA A 116 -34.37 -12.48 2.47
C ALA A 116 -33.30 -13.13 3.37
N PHE A 117 -33.72 -13.85 4.43
CA PHE A 117 -32.78 -14.57 5.29
C PHE A 117 -32.10 -15.75 4.57
N ALA A 118 -32.85 -16.53 3.79
CA ALA A 118 -32.27 -17.63 3.02
C ALA A 118 -31.25 -17.14 1.96
N ALA A 119 -31.55 -16.03 1.28
CA ALA A 119 -30.62 -15.37 0.37
C ALA A 119 -29.36 -14.87 1.12
N ALA A 120 -29.53 -14.27 2.29
CA ALA A 120 -28.41 -13.79 3.11
C ALA A 120 -27.48 -14.93 3.57
N VAL A 121 -28.00 -16.11 3.90
CA VAL A 121 -27.18 -17.27 4.26
C VAL A 121 -26.39 -17.79 3.05
N ALA A 122 -27.02 -17.91 1.88
CA ALA A 122 -26.34 -18.29 0.65
C ALA A 122 -25.24 -17.29 0.25
N ASP A 123 -25.52 -15.99 0.39
CA ASP A 123 -24.54 -14.93 0.16
C ASP A 123 -23.38 -14.99 1.16
N ALA A 124 -23.65 -15.32 2.42
CA ALA A 124 -22.61 -15.47 3.45
C ALA A 124 -21.66 -16.65 3.16
N GLU A 125 -22.18 -17.79 2.69
CA GLU A 125 -21.33 -18.92 2.26
C GLU A 125 -20.52 -18.58 1.00
N ALA A 126 -21.15 -17.95 0.01
CA ALA A 126 -20.45 -17.48 -1.19
C ALA A 126 -19.40 -16.41 -0.86
N ALA A 127 -19.63 -15.57 0.16
CA ALA A 127 -18.67 -14.60 0.67
C ALA A 127 -17.50 -15.29 1.36
N LYS A 128 -17.73 -16.36 2.14
CA LYS A 128 -16.65 -17.16 2.75
C LYS A 128 -15.76 -17.82 1.69
N ALA A 129 -16.35 -18.43 0.67
CA ALA A 129 -15.59 -19.03 -0.44
C ALA A 129 -14.76 -17.99 -1.20
N ARG A 130 -15.35 -16.82 -1.51
CA ARG A 130 -14.63 -15.68 -2.11
C ARG A 130 -13.54 -15.11 -1.19
N GLY A 131 -13.75 -15.16 0.12
CA GLY A 131 -12.78 -14.73 1.13
C GLY A 131 -11.50 -15.57 1.12
N ALA A 132 -11.63 -16.90 1.02
CA ALA A 132 -10.46 -17.79 0.95
C ALA A 132 -9.60 -17.54 -0.30
N ALA A 133 -10.22 -17.36 -1.47
CA ALA A 133 -9.51 -17.04 -2.71
C ALA A 133 -8.78 -15.68 -2.63
N ARG A 134 -9.45 -14.64 -2.09
CA ARG A 134 -8.82 -13.33 -1.85
C ARG A 134 -7.66 -13.41 -0.87
N MET A 135 -7.75 -14.29 0.13
CA MET A 135 -6.67 -14.49 1.09
C MET A 135 -5.45 -15.15 0.44
N GLN A 136 -5.64 -16.17 -0.40
CA GLN A 136 -4.56 -16.76 -1.17
C GLN A 136 -3.89 -15.75 -2.11
N GLU A 137 -4.69 -14.92 -2.78
CA GLU A 137 -4.17 -13.85 -3.65
C GLU A 137 -3.33 -12.83 -2.86
N ARG A 138 -3.78 -12.46 -1.65
CA ARG A 138 -3.00 -11.59 -0.75
C ARG A 138 -1.68 -12.24 -0.31
N ILE A 139 -1.66 -13.55 -0.05
CA ILE A 139 -0.43 -14.25 0.34
C ILE A 139 0.58 -14.19 -0.81
N ALA A 140 0.15 -14.50 -2.04
CA ALA A 140 0.98 -14.44 -3.23
C ALA A 140 1.51 -13.01 -3.49
N SER A 141 0.65 -12.00 -3.32
CA SER A 141 1.05 -10.59 -3.40
C SER A 141 2.11 -10.23 -2.34
N THR A 142 2.00 -10.80 -1.14
CA THR A 142 2.97 -10.55 -0.07
C THR A 142 4.32 -11.22 -0.34
N ASP A 143 4.34 -12.42 -0.92
CA ASP A 143 5.60 -13.08 -1.35
C ASP A 143 6.30 -12.22 -2.40
N GLN A 144 5.53 -11.67 -3.34
CA GLN A 144 6.03 -10.75 -4.36
C GLN A 144 6.64 -9.49 -3.75
N ILE A 145 5.97 -8.88 -2.76
CA ILE A 145 6.50 -7.71 -2.03
C ILE A 145 7.79 -8.06 -1.27
N THR A 146 7.83 -9.23 -0.63
CA THR A 146 8.99 -9.69 0.15
C THR A 146 10.20 -9.91 -0.77
N ALA A 147 9.98 -10.43 -1.97
CA ALA A 147 11.03 -10.57 -2.99
C ALA A 147 11.59 -9.23 -3.49
N MET A 148 10.76 -8.18 -3.55
CA MET A 148 11.20 -6.83 -3.96
C MET A 148 11.82 -6.02 -2.83
N MET A 149 11.56 -6.39 -1.57
CA MET A 149 11.97 -5.64 -0.39
C MET A 149 13.48 -5.30 -0.37
N PRO A 150 14.41 -6.22 -0.70
CA PRO A 150 15.83 -5.88 -0.71
C PRO A 150 16.19 -4.78 -1.71
N GLN A 151 15.58 -4.80 -2.91
CA GLN A 151 15.83 -3.79 -3.94
C GLN A 151 15.25 -2.43 -3.55
N MET A 152 14.05 -2.41 -2.94
CA MET A 152 13.46 -1.16 -2.44
C MET A 152 14.30 -0.55 -1.31
N MET A 153 14.73 -1.37 -0.35
CA MET A 153 15.58 -0.91 0.76
C MET A 153 16.94 -0.42 0.26
N ARG A 154 17.51 -1.10 -0.75
CA ARG A 154 18.74 -0.64 -1.42
C ARG A 154 18.53 0.72 -2.09
N GLY A 155 17.44 0.88 -2.84
CA GLY A 155 17.10 2.16 -3.47
C GLY A 155 16.97 3.29 -2.46
N GLN A 156 16.28 3.05 -1.34
CA GLN A 156 16.15 4.04 -0.27
C GLN A 156 17.50 4.42 0.33
N ARG A 157 18.37 3.44 0.61
CA ARG A 157 19.72 3.71 1.13
C ARG A 157 20.56 4.54 0.15
N VAL A 158 20.48 4.25 -1.15
CA VAL A 158 21.20 5.01 -2.19
C VAL A 158 20.72 6.47 -2.24
N ILE A 159 19.41 6.70 -2.14
CA ILE A 159 18.84 8.05 -2.07
C ILE A 159 19.27 8.78 -0.80
N ASP A 160 19.24 8.11 0.36
CA ASP A 160 19.67 8.71 1.63
C ASP A 160 21.15 9.12 1.60
N LEU A 161 22.02 8.28 1.03
CA LEU A 161 23.43 8.59 0.83
C LEU A 161 23.63 9.74 -0.15
N ALA A 162 22.86 9.75 -1.23
CA ALA A 162 22.93 10.80 -2.24
C ALA A 162 22.43 12.16 -1.69
N ARG A 163 21.40 12.15 -0.82
CA ARG A 163 20.97 13.33 -0.05
C ARG A 163 22.05 13.80 0.92
N ALA A 164 22.64 12.90 1.69
CA ALA A 164 23.72 13.23 2.62
C ALA A 164 24.92 13.86 1.91
N ARG A 165 25.19 13.42 0.67
CA ARG A 165 26.24 13.97 -0.20
C ARG A 165 25.81 15.17 -1.05
N ARG A 166 24.53 15.57 -0.99
CA ARG A 166 23.95 16.67 -1.78
C ARG A 166 24.20 16.51 -3.28
N CYS A 167 23.89 15.34 -3.82
CA CYS A 167 23.98 15.11 -5.25
C CYS A 167 22.87 15.87 -6.00
N ASP A 168 23.23 16.68 -6.99
CA ASP A 168 22.30 17.55 -7.73
C ASP A 168 21.11 16.80 -8.35
N TRP A 169 21.31 15.54 -8.75
CA TRP A 169 20.25 14.73 -9.36
C TRP A 169 19.16 14.30 -8.38
N VAL A 170 19.44 14.27 -7.06
CA VAL A 170 18.44 13.91 -6.04
C VAL A 170 17.38 14.99 -5.90
N GLU A 171 17.78 16.26 -5.99
CA GLU A 171 16.83 17.38 -5.90
C GLU A 171 15.80 17.35 -7.03
N GLN A 172 16.15 16.79 -8.19
CA GLN A 172 15.22 16.59 -9.31
C GLN A 172 14.21 15.47 -9.04
N VAL A 173 14.61 14.42 -8.32
CA VAL A 173 13.72 13.32 -7.94
C VAL A 173 12.73 13.79 -6.87
N ASP A 174 13.17 14.65 -5.95
CA ASP A 174 12.32 15.23 -4.90
C ASP A 174 11.44 16.38 -5.42
N GLY A 175 11.87 17.09 -6.46
CA GLY A 175 11.30 18.34 -6.99
C GLY A 175 9.92 18.27 -7.65
N GLY A 176 9.18 17.17 -7.54
CA GLY A 176 7.80 17.03 -8.02
C GLY A 176 6.75 16.80 -6.92
N ALA A 177 7.17 16.45 -5.71
CA ALA A 177 6.28 16.37 -4.57
C ALA A 177 6.42 17.68 -3.79
N GLU A 178 5.45 18.59 -3.96
CA GLU A 178 5.35 19.80 -3.16
C GLU A 178 5.58 19.44 -1.68
N PRO A 179 6.56 20.06 -0.99
CA PRO A 179 6.96 19.65 0.35
C PRO A 179 5.72 19.68 1.23
N VAL A 180 5.30 18.51 1.72
CA VAL A 180 4.19 18.41 2.67
C VAL A 180 4.59 19.29 3.84
N PRO A 181 3.89 20.42 4.09
CA PRO A 181 4.36 21.42 5.04
C PRO A 181 4.56 20.73 6.39
N ALA A 182 5.78 20.84 6.92
CA ALA A 182 6.13 20.30 8.22
C ALA A 182 5.09 20.81 9.22
N ARG A 183 4.31 19.90 9.81
CA ARG A 183 3.34 20.26 10.85
C ARG A 183 4.14 20.94 11.97
N PRO A 184 3.87 22.22 12.29
CA PRO A 184 4.47 22.89 13.43
C PRO A 184 4.05 22.23 14.75
#